data_AF-A0A8X6NE70-F1
#
_entry.id   AF-A0A8X6NE70-F1
#
_cell.length_a   1.000
_cell.length_b   1.000
_cell.length_c   1.000
_cell.angle_alpha   90.00
_cell.angle_beta   90.00
_cell.angle_gamma   90.00
#
_symmetry.space_group_name_H-M   'P 1'
#
loop_
_entity.id
_entity.type
_entity.pdbx_description
1 polymer ?
#
loop_
_entity_poly.entity_id
_entity_poly.type
_entity_poly.pdbx_seq_one_letter_code
_entity_poly.pdbx_strand_id
1 'polypeptide(L)'
;MEGIRYSYRRSQVLDLAWDPDAINLSFDIQELSKFVKKRCASKIFILGVVGHIFNPVGLLDPFVTKEKYFLQELGSHNLDWNERLPSSLDHKWHLRYSEVEHLGNIRINRYCE
;
A
#
# COMPACT_ATOMS: atom_id res chain seq x y z
N MET A 1 23.07 -0.55 38.34
CA MET A 1 23.70 -0.20 37.05
C MET A 1 22.57 0.06 36.08
N GLU A 2 22.26 1.33 35.86
CA GLU A 2 21.16 1.74 34.97
C GLU A 2 21.63 1.57 33.53
N GLY A 3 20.95 0.68 32.80
CA GLY A 3 21.20 0.48 31.38
C GLY A 3 20.73 1.71 30.61
N ILE A 4 21.65 2.34 29.88
CA ILE A 4 21.36 3.43 28.96
C ILE A 4 20.35 2.92 27.93
N ARG A 5 19.08 3.32 28.07
CA ARG A 5 18.07 3.16 27.00
C ARG A 5 18.43 4.15 25.90
N TYR A 6 19.15 3.69 24.88
CA TYR A 6 19.27 4.43 23.65
C TYR A 6 17.87 4.59 23.06
N SER A 7 17.32 5.81 23.05
CA SER A 7 16.08 6.08 22.31
C SER A 7 16.42 6.08 20.82
N TYR A 8 16.41 4.91 20.19
CA TYR A 8 16.65 4.83 18.76
C TYR A 8 15.46 5.46 18.03
N ARG A 9 15.72 6.42 17.12
CA ARG A 9 14.65 6.97 16.29
C ARG A 9 14.16 5.88 15.34
N ARG A 10 12.84 5.74 15.26
CA ARG A 10 12.16 5.01 14.18
C ARG A 10 12.69 5.52 12.84
N SER A 11 13.29 4.64 12.05
CA SER A 11 13.81 4.95 10.73
C SER A 11 12.90 4.34 9.66
N GLN A 12 12.87 4.94 8.47
CA GLN A 12 12.17 4.38 7.33
C GLN A 12 13.18 3.95 6.28
N VAL A 13 13.07 2.69 5.86
CA VAL A 13 13.84 2.11 4.77
C VAL A 13 12.83 1.31 3.96
N LEU A 14 12.70 1.61 2.66
CA LEU A 14 11.83 0.89 1.74
C LEU A 14 10.33 0.93 2.12
N ASP A 15 9.81 2.07 2.58
CA ASP A 15 8.42 2.26 3.08
C ASP A 15 8.00 1.34 4.24
N LEU A 16 8.98 0.65 4.83
CA LEU A 16 8.82 -0.10 6.06
C LEU A 16 9.25 0.78 7.22
N ALA A 17 8.41 0.82 8.24
CA ALA A 17 8.77 1.39 9.53
C ALA A 17 9.71 0.42 10.25
N TRP A 18 10.94 0.88 10.49
CA TRP A 18 11.94 0.17 11.28
C TRP A 18 11.90 0.64 12.73
N ASP A 19 11.56 -0.28 13.62
CA ASP A 19 11.71 -0.12 15.05
C ASP A 19 12.68 -1.22 15.53
N PRO A 20 13.87 -0.84 16.02
CA PRO A 20 14.89 -1.82 16.39
C PRO A 20 14.49 -2.63 17.63
N ASP A 21 13.67 -2.07 18.52
CA ASP A 21 13.16 -2.73 19.71
C ASP A 21 11.92 -3.58 19.40
N ALA A 22 11.15 -3.21 18.38
CA ALA A 22 10.01 -4.03 17.92
C ALA A 22 10.48 -5.16 17.01
N ILE A 23 10.16 -6.40 17.37
CA ILE A 23 10.49 -7.59 16.56
C ILE A 23 9.69 -7.65 15.23
N ASN A 24 8.78 -6.70 14.97
CA ASN A 24 7.86 -6.76 13.84
C ASN A 24 8.15 -5.69 12.77
N LEU A 25 8.06 -6.09 11.49
CA LEU A 25 7.96 -5.18 10.36
C LEU A 25 6.52 -4.71 10.18
N SER A 26 6.35 -3.46 9.72
CA SER A 26 5.03 -2.90 9.40
C SER A 26 5.10 -1.89 8.26
N PHE A 27 3.99 -1.79 7.54
CA PHE A 27 3.84 -0.86 6.42
C PHE A 27 3.35 0.50 6.91
N ASP A 28 4.02 1.56 6.49
CA ASP A 28 3.49 2.91 6.69
C ASP A 28 2.51 3.24 5.55
N ILE A 29 1.23 3.24 5.89
CA ILE A 29 0.15 3.50 4.92
C ILE A 29 -0.44 4.91 5.06
N GLN A 30 0.13 5.80 5.87
CA GLN A 30 -0.48 7.12 6.12
C GLN A 30 -0.58 7.98 4.85
N GLU A 31 0.52 8.06 4.09
CA GLU A 31 0.57 8.82 2.85
C GLU A 31 -0.28 8.17 1.75
N LEU A 32 -0.23 6.84 1.64
CA LEU A 32 -1.11 6.08 0.75
C LEU A 32 -2.59 6.33 1.08
N SER A 33 -2.96 6.29 2.37
CA SER A 33 -4.33 6.57 2.84
C SER A 33 -4.82 7.95 2.44
N LYS A 34 -3.98 8.98 2.60
CA LYS A 34 -4.32 10.35 2.17
C LYS A 34 -4.45 10.44 0.66
N PHE A 35 -3.55 9.80 -0.08
CA PHE A 35 -3.52 9.85 -1.53
C PHE A 35 -4.78 9.21 -2.15
N VAL A 36 -5.23 8.07 -1.62
CA VAL A 36 -6.36 7.35 -2.23
C VAL A 36 -7.73 7.85 -1.79
N LYS A 37 -7.85 8.59 -0.68
CA LYS A 37 -9.11 9.27 -0.29
C LYS A 37 -9.62 10.28 -1.31
N LYS A 38 -8.85 10.60 -2.35
CA LYS A 38 -9.31 11.38 -3.50
C LYS A 38 -10.43 10.64 -4.22
N ARG A 39 -11.62 11.24 -4.23
CA ARG A 39 -12.90 10.63 -4.64
C ARG A 39 -13.10 10.36 -6.14
N CYS A 40 -12.20 10.82 -7.00
CA CYS A 40 -12.37 10.68 -8.44
C CYS A 40 -11.20 9.87 -8.99
N ALA A 41 -11.43 8.56 -9.19
CA ALA A 41 -10.42 7.70 -9.76
C ALA A 41 -10.39 7.84 -11.29
N SER A 42 -9.17 7.89 -11.83
CA SER A 42 -8.84 7.75 -13.25
C SER A 42 -7.77 6.67 -13.39
N LYS A 43 -7.49 6.22 -14.63
CA LYS A 43 -6.43 5.22 -14.88
C LYS A 43 -5.08 5.67 -14.34
N ILE A 44 -4.71 6.94 -14.60
CA ILE A 44 -3.42 7.49 -14.13
C ILE A 44 -3.36 7.60 -12.61
N PHE A 45 -4.49 7.95 -11.97
CA PHE A 45 -4.57 7.98 -10.52
C PHE A 45 -4.33 6.60 -9.93
N ILE A 46 -5.03 5.58 -10.43
CA ILE A 46 -4.88 4.20 -9.94
C ILE A 46 -3.47 3.69 -10.19
N LEU A 47 -2.89 3.95 -11.36
CA LEU A 47 -1.50 3.61 -11.64
C LEU A 47 -0.54 4.23 -10.61
N GLY A 48 -0.76 5.49 -10.26
CA GLY A 48 -0.02 6.16 -9.20
C GLY A 48 -0.17 5.49 -7.84
N VAL A 49 -1.39 5.07 -7.48
CA VAL A 49 -1.65 4.33 -6.23
C VAL A 49 -0.88 3.01 -6.21
N VAL A 50 -1.01 2.19 -7.26
CA VAL A 50 -0.35 0.89 -7.36
C VAL A 50 1.17 1.04 -7.37
N GLY A 51 1.70 2.08 -8.03
CA GLY A 51 3.13 2.39 -8.02
C GLY A 51 3.66 2.87 -6.67
N HIS A 52 2.80 3.46 -5.82
CA HIS A 52 3.15 3.88 -4.47
C HIS A 52 3.20 2.70 -3.48
N ILE A 53 2.55 1.57 -3.81
CA ILE A 53 2.63 0.36 -2.99
C ILE A 53 3.98 -0.31 -3.27
N PHE A 54 4.99 0.09 -2.49
CA PHE A 54 6.29 -0.54 -2.50
C PHE A 54 6.19 -1.96 -1.93
N ASN A 55 6.80 -2.93 -2.61
CA ASN A 55 6.81 -4.32 -2.21
C ASN A 55 8.24 -4.79 -1.92
N PRO A 56 8.79 -4.43 -0.73
CA PRO A 56 10.09 -4.91 -0.34
C PRO A 56 10.02 -6.44 -0.19
N VAL A 57 10.75 -7.14 -1.05
CA VAL A 57 10.98 -8.60 -0.94
C VAL A 57 9.73 -9.48 -1.22
N GLY A 58 8.68 -8.94 -1.86
CA GLY A 58 7.53 -9.76 -2.27
C GLY A 58 6.47 -9.98 -1.20
N LEU A 59 6.62 -9.37 -0.01
CA LEU A 59 5.70 -9.53 1.13
C LEU A 59 4.24 -9.16 0.82
N LEU A 60 4.02 -8.29 -0.16
CA LEU A 60 2.71 -7.86 -0.63
C LEU A 60 2.33 -8.47 -1.98
N ASP A 61 3.02 -9.51 -2.45
CA ASP A 61 2.79 -10.10 -3.79
C ASP A 61 1.32 -10.43 -4.08
N PRO A 62 0.55 -11.09 -3.18
CA PRO A 62 -0.86 -11.36 -3.43
C PRO A 62 -1.68 -10.09 -3.61
N PHE A 63 -1.38 -9.05 -2.82
CA PHE A 63 -2.06 -7.76 -2.88
C PHE A 63 -1.69 -7.01 -4.17
N VAL A 64 -0.40 -6.84 -4.44
CA VAL A 64 0.13 -6.18 -5.64
C VAL A 64 -0.35 -6.88 -6.91
N THR A 65 -0.45 -8.21 -6.91
CA THR A 65 -0.94 -8.98 -8.06
C THR A 65 -2.40 -8.69 -8.35
N LYS A 66 -3.27 -8.61 -7.33
CA LYS A 66 -4.67 -8.20 -7.52
C LYS A 66 -4.77 -6.80 -8.13
N GLU A 67 -3.96 -5.86 -7.65
CA GLU A 67 -3.96 -4.48 -8.15
C GLU A 67 -3.42 -4.38 -9.58
N LYS A 68 -2.40 -5.15 -9.93
CA LYS A 68 -1.91 -5.29 -11.31
C LYS A 68 -2.97 -5.87 -12.24
N TYR A 69 -3.72 -6.88 -11.79
CA TYR A 69 -4.84 -7.42 -12.56
C TYR A 69 -5.89 -6.34 -12.83
N PHE A 70 -6.20 -5.50 -11.85
CA PHE A 70 -7.14 -4.40 -12.04
C PHE A 70 -6.62 -3.36 -13.04
N LEU A 71 -5.33 -3.00 -12.99
CA LEU A 71 -4.72 -2.13 -14.00
C LEU A 71 -4.83 -2.71 -15.42
N GLN A 72 -4.65 -4.02 -15.57
CA GLN A 72 -4.84 -4.71 -16.85
C GLN A 72 -6.29 -4.66 -17.33
N GLU A 73 -7.26 -4.89 -16.43
CA GLU A 73 -8.68 -4.76 -16.71
C GLU A 73 -9.03 -3.32 -17.14
N LEU A 74 -8.54 -2.31 -16.43
CA LEU A 74 -8.71 -0.91 -16.85
C LEU A 74 -8.10 -0.67 -18.24
N GLY A 75 -6.92 -1.23 -18.50
CA GLY A 75 -6.24 -1.15 -19.79
C GLY A 75 -7.02 -1.74 -20.95
N SER A 76 -7.86 -2.75 -20.72
CA SER A 76 -8.70 -3.35 -21.77
C SER A 76 -9.94 -2.51 -22.10
N HIS A 77 -10.31 -1.56 -21.23
CA HIS A 77 -11.39 -0.61 -21.50
C HIS A 77 -10.89 0.59 -22.32
N ASN A 78 -11.72 1.02 -23.28
CA ASN A 78 -11.50 2.22 -24.11
C ASN A 78 -11.78 3.52 -23.33
N LEU A 79 -11.03 3.73 -22.25
CA LEU A 79 -11.07 4.94 -21.41
C LEU A 79 -9.76 5.71 -21.57
N ASP A 80 -9.82 7.03 -21.58
CA ASP A 80 -8.61 7.86 -21.54
C ASP A 80 -7.95 7.80 -20.14
N TRP A 81 -6.65 8.10 -20.08
CA TRP A 81 -5.83 8.02 -18.87
C TRP A 81 -6.32 8.93 -17.74
N ASN A 82 -6.83 10.11 -18.10
CA ASN A 82 -7.36 11.11 -17.18
C ASN A 82 -8.89 11.05 -17.03
N GLU A 83 -9.55 10.18 -17.80
CA GLU A 83 -11.00 10.03 -17.75
C GLU A 83 -11.44 9.44 -16.41
N ARG A 84 -12.56 9.93 -15.90
CA ARG A 84 -13.18 9.37 -14.71
C ARG A 84 -13.67 7.96 -15.00
N LEU A 85 -13.45 7.04 -14.05
CA LEU A 85 -13.97 5.69 -14.18
C LEU A 85 -15.51 5.66 -14.25
N PRO A 86 -16.08 4.80 -15.12
CA PRO A 86 -17.47 4.41 -15.05
C PRO A 86 -17.84 3.87 -13.65
N SER A 87 -19.09 4.06 -13.25
CA SER A 87 -19.56 3.72 -11.89
C SER A 87 -19.28 2.27 -11.46
N SER A 88 -19.29 1.31 -12.39
CA SER A 88 -18.97 -0.09 -12.11
C SER A 88 -17.49 -0.28 -11.71
N LEU A 89 -16.57 0.33 -12.44
CA LEU A 89 -15.13 0.26 -12.19
C LEU A 89 -14.74 1.09 -10.96
N ASP A 90 -15.38 2.24 -10.76
CA ASP A 90 -15.20 3.08 -9.58
C ASP A 90 -15.65 2.36 -8.29
N HIS A 91 -16.79 1.68 -8.34
CA HIS A 91 -17.24 0.85 -7.21
C HIS A 91 -16.27 -0.31 -6.93
N LYS A 92 -15.82 -1.01 -7.99
CA LYS A 92 -14.85 -2.11 -7.87
C LYS A 92 -13.52 -1.64 -7.28
N TRP A 93 -13.06 -0.45 -7.69
CA TRP A 93 -11.89 0.22 -7.13
C TRP A 93 -12.06 0.48 -5.63
N HIS A 94 -13.17 1.10 -5.23
CA HIS A 94 -13.44 1.40 -3.82
C HIS A 94 -13.51 0.14 -2.93
N LEU A 95 -14.11 -0.95 -3.43
CA LEU A 95 -14.15 -2.21 -2.71
C LEU A 95 -12.74 -2.77 -2.44
N ARG A 96 -11.89 -2.78 -3.47
CA ARG A 96 -10.49 -3.23 -3.35
C ARG A 96 -9.68 -2.32 -2.43
N TYR A 97 -9.88 -1.02 -2.52
CA TYR A 97 -9.14 -0.06 -1.71
C TYR A 97 -9.42 -0.20 -0.20
N SER A 98 -10.60 -0.69 0.19
CA SER A 98 -10.86 -1.00 1.60
C SER A 98 -9.85 -2.01 2.17
N GLU A 99 -9.25 -2.88 1.34
CA GLU A 99 -8.18 -3.79 1.75
C GLU A 99 -6.86 -3.05 2.06
N VAL A 100 -6.58 -1.89 1.43
CA VAL A 100 -5.33 -1.12 1.65
C VAL A 100 -5.25 -0.59 3.07
N GLU A 101 -6.36 -0.15 3.66
CA GLU A 101 -6.37 0.33 5.05
C GLU A 101 -5.97 -0.78 6.03
N HIS A 102 -6.15 -2.05 5.65
CA HIS A 102 -5.75 -3.20 6.46
C HIS A 102 -4.25 -3.53 6.34
N LEU A 103 -3.54 -3.04 5.32
CA LEU A 103 -2.10 -3.28 5.16
C LEU A 103 -1.29 -2.70 6.33
N GLY A 104 -1.73 -1.57 6.90
CA GLY A 104 -1.10 -0.97 8.09
C GLY A 104 -1.20 -1.84 9.35
N ASN A 105 -2.12 -2.81 9.36
CA ASN A 105 -2.31 -3.75 10.47
C ASN A 105 -1.44 -5.00 10.33
N ILE A 106 -0.84 -5.22 9.16
CA ILE A 106 0.06 -6.36 8.94
C ILE A 106 1.31 -6.16 9.80
N ARG A 107 1.55 -7.14 10.67
CA ARG A 107 2.77 -7.27 11.47
C ARG A 107 3.46 -8.55 11.05
N ILE A 108 4.67 -8.43 10.52
CA ILE A 108 5.47 -9.59 10.12
C ILE A 108 6.57 -9.75 11.17
N ASN A 109 6.57 -10.90 11.85
CA ASN A 109 7.59 -11.22 12.83
C ASN A 109 8.93 -11.46 12.12
N ARG A 110 10.00 -10.82 12.61
CA ARG A 110 11.35 -10.96 12.03
C ARG A 110 12.04 -12.27 12.40
N TYR A 111 11.56 -12.99 13.42
CA TYR A 111 12.11 -14.28 13.84
C TYR A 111 11.24 -15.44 13.33
N CYS A 112 11.87 -16.35 12.59
CA CYS A 112 11.40 -17.71 12.43
C CYS A 112 12.08 -18.56 13.52
N GLU A 113 11.31 -19.35 14.27
CA GLU A 113 11.86 -20.45 15.08
C GLU A 113 12.41 -21.58 14.19
#